data_AF-A0A7J6T8V2-F1
#
_entry.id   AF-A0A7J6T8V2-F1
#
_cell.length_a   1.000
_cell.length_b   1.000
_cell.length_c   1.000
_cell.angle_alpha   90.00
_cell.angle_beta   90.00
_cell.angle_gamma   90.00
#
_symmetry.space_group_name_H-M   'P 1'
#
loop_
_entity.id
_entity.type
_entity.pdbx_description
1 polymer ?
#
loop_
_entity_poly.entity_id
_entity_poly.type
_entity_poly.pdbx_seq_one_letter_code
_entity_poly.pdbx_strand_id
1 'polypeptide(L)'
;TNSRRNGANGEYSANCRDELKSHVECVKMFLRLSTLSGTEYAPGTQDDKADRCHNSRDVYVKCMKEMRSRGPRDLSDKVAWEAEPPVCEAELTVHASCVGQYLKSSILKRRPYPFLDPSYTGGDDNTYADDKCFATRAQFEKCMLKKDIKELAKQLCARKSDDELPLILAPIHSAGFITEEVRNPETRSREGFDLISLDGRIHVPLARIGYPGPKVGRYGVCIDDFERSALPLIDAMHAENKDGSVVILDEIGKMELCSERFEPRALRVLTGDRPCLATIAKNGGGFIAAAKKLAGIELVEVTPSNRDKLVSEIALNLCRDS
;
A
#
# COMPACT_ATOMS: atom_id res chain seq x y z
N THR A 1 45.87 47.71 -1.23
CA THR A 1 44.52 48.31 -1.17
C THR A 1 43.50 47.18 -1.13
N ASN A 2 43.23 46.59 0.04
CA ASN A 2 42.08 46.92 0.88
C ASN A 2 40.81 47.31 0.08
N SER A 3 39.83 46.41 -0.06
CA SER A 3 38.67 46.37 0.84
C SER A 3 37.51 45.55 0.26
N ARG A 4 36.76 44.96 1.20
CA ARG A 4 35.55 44.13 1.10
C ARG A 4 34.39 44.79 0.34
N ARG A 5 33.53 43.96 -0.28
CA ARG A 5 32.04 43.93 -0.16
C ARG A 5 31.49 42.88 -1.15
N ASN A 6 30.96 41.77 -0.65
CA ASN A 6 29.53 41.49 -0.38
C ASN A 6 28.78 40.88 -1.57
N GLY A 7 28.22 39.68 -1.36
CA GLY A 7 27.16 39.11 -2.17
C GLY A 7 27.40 37.66 -2.56
N ALA A 8 27.13 36.73 -1.63
CA ALA A 8 27.01 35.32 -1.95
C ALA A 8 25.79 35.12 -2.88
N ASN A 9 26.00 35.19 -4.19
CA ASN A 9 25.04 34.71 -5.17
C ASN A 9 25.17 33.19 -5.23
N GLY A 10 24.21 32.48 -4.65
CA GLY A 10 24.10 31.03 -4.79
C GLY A 10 23.96 30.69 -6.27
N GLU A 11 24.89 29.88 -6.77
CA GLU A 11 24.91 29.45 -8.17
C GLU A 11 23.87 28.32 -8.34
N TYR A 12 22.72 28.63 -8.94
CA TYR A 12 21.65 27.66 -9.22
C TYR A 12 21.83 27.02 -10.60
N SER A 13 21.22 25.86 -10.77
CA SER A 13 21.11 25.17 -12.07
C SER A 13 20.39 26.05 -13.10
N ALA A 14 20.78 25.91 -14.36
CA ALA A 14 20.32 26.75 -15.47
C ALA A 14 18.80 26.73 -15.72
N ASN A 15 18.07 25.77 -15.13
CA ASN A 15 16.62 25.64 -15.25
C ASN A 15 15.92 25.24 -13.94
N CYS A 16 16.61 25.41 -12.80
CA CYS A 16 16.13 25.03 -11.48
C CYS A 16 15.80 23.53 -11.33
N ARG A 17 16.27 22.67 -12.24
CA ARG A 17 15.94 21.24 -12.25
C ARG A 17 16.60 20.49 -11.11
N ASP A 18 17.83 20.84 -10.77
CA ASP A 18 18.58 20.11 -9.75
C ASP A 18 18.05 20.44 -8.36
N GLU A 19 17.59 21.67 -8.17
CA GLU A 19 16.88 22.16 -7.01
C GLU A 19 15.52 21.47 -6.88
N LEU A 20 14.77 21.36 -7.99
CA LEU A 20 13.50 20.62 -7.98
C LEU A 20 13.72 19.14 -7.68
N LYS A 21 14.74 18.52 -8.29
CA LYS A 21 15.10 17.13 -8.06
C LYS A 21 15.51 16.92 -6.60
N SER A 22 16.33 17.79 -6.04
CA SER A 22 16.73 17.76 -4.63
C SER A 22 15.53 17.85 -3.69
N HIS A 23 14.57 18.73 -3.99
CA HIS A 23 13.32 18.81 -3.22
C HIS A 23 12.47 17.54 -3.34
N VAL A 24 12.29 17.02 -4.56
CA VAL A 24 11.53 15.79 -4.80
C VAL A 24 12.16 14.60 -4.09
N GLU A 25 13.49 14.45 -4.12
CA GLU A 25 14.19 13.38 -3.40
C GLU A 25 14.08 13.55 -1.87
N CYS A 26 14.10 14.79 -1.36
CA CYS A 26 13.81 15.05 0.06
C CYS A 26 12.40 14.57 0.42
N VAL A 27 11.40 14.88 -0.40
CA VAL A 27 10.01 14.47 -0.18
C VAL A 27 9.88 12.94 -0.18
N LYS A 28 10.55 12.25 -1.12
CA LYS A 28 10.59 10.79 -1.17
C LYS A 28 11.18 10.20 0.11
N MET A 29 12.33 10.71 0.53
CA MET A 29 13.01 10.29 1.75
C MET A 29 12.14 10.54 2.99
N PHE A 30 11.57 11.73 3.10
CA PHE A 30 10.83 12.14 4.29
C PHE A 30 9.48 11.44 4.41
N LEU A 31 8.71 11.31 3.34
CA LEU A 31 7.47 10.53 3.36
C LEU A 31 7.74 9.09 3.82
N ARG A 32 8.81 8.48 3.31
CA ARG A 32 9.24 7.15 3.75
C ARG A 32 9.63 7.10 5.22
N LEU A 33 10.38 8.09 5.72
CA LEU A 33 10.73 8.21 7.13
C LEU A 33 9.50 8.42 8.01
N SER A 34 8.54 9.25 7.59
CA SER A 34 7.30 9.51 8.31
C SER A 34 6.44 8.27 8.43
N THR A 35 6.33 7.48 7.35
CA THR A 35 5.66 6.18 7.39
C THR A 35 6.36 5.21 8.35
N LEU A 36 7.68 5.11 8.31
CA LEU A 36 8.44 4.18 9.17
C LEU A 36 8.46 4.59 10.65
N SER A 37 8.40 5.88 10.95
CA SER A 37 8.47 6.40 12.32
C SER A 37 7.10 6.72 12.93
N GLY A 38 6.03 6.54 12.16
CA GLY A 38 4.66 6.88 12.58
C GLY A 38 4.43 8.37 12.80
N THR A 39 5.37 9.24 12.42
CA THR A 39 5.19 10.70 12.52
C THR A 39 4.26 11.18 11.42
N GLU A 40 3.39 12.13 11.73
CA GLU A 40 2.50 12.71 10.74
C GLU A 40 3.30 13.35 9.59
N TYR A 41 3.03 12.91 8.38
CA TYR A 41 3.43 13.61 7.17
C TYR A 41 2.33 14.62 6.86
N ALA A 42 2.53 15.86 7.33
CA ALA A 42 1.66 17.00 7.04
C ALA A 42 2.46 18.09 6.33
N PRO A 43 2.70 17.91 5.02
CA PRO A 43 3.44 18.86 4.22
C PRO A 43 2.73 20.22 4.23
N GLY A 44 3.45 21.31 4.53
CA GLY A 44 2.91 22.67 4.49
C GLY A 44 2.52 23.23 5.85
N THR A 45 2.76 22.49 6.93
CA THR A 45 2.65 23.01 8.30
C THR A 45 3.94 23.78 8.69
N GLN A 46 3.84 24.65 9.70
CA GLN A 46 5.02 25.31 10.30
C GLN A 46 5.76 24.42 11.31
N ASP A 47 5.35 23.15 11.44
CA ASP A 47 6.01 22.20 12.32
C ASP A 47 7.17 21.53 11.57
N ASP A 48 8.40 21.86 11.95
CA ASP A 48 9.62 21.24 11.43
C ASP A 48 9.62 19.70 11.60
N LYS A 49 8.80 19.16 12.50
CA LYS A 49 8.63 17.70 12.66
C LYS A 49 7.77 17.09 11.54
N ALA A 50 6.86 17.86 10.94
CA ALA A 50 5.91 17.42 9.93
C ALA A 50 6.22 17.91 8.50
N ASP A 51 7.12 18.89 8.31
CA ASP A 51 7.63 19.34 7.01
C ASP A 51 9.15 19.67 7.02
N ARG A 52 9.99 18.63 6.96
CA ARG A 52 11.47 18.79 6.94
C ARG A 52 12.06 19.26 5.61
N CYS A 53 11.26 19.32 4.55
CA CYS A 53 11.73 19.63 3.20
C CYS A 53 11.60 21.11 2.83
N HIS A 54 11.34 21.98 3.82
CA HIS A 54 11.22 23.42 3.62
C HIS A 54 12.50 24.04 3.02
N ASN A 55 13.70 23.63 3.47
CA ASN A 55 14.96 24.18 2.95
C ASN A 55 15.19 23.88 1.46
N SER A 56 14.96 22.62 1.03
CA SER A 56 15.14 22.23 -0.38
C SER A 56 14.09 22.86 -1.29
N ARG A 57 12.87 23.06 -0.77
CA ARG A 57 11.80 23.80 -1.43
C ARG A 57 12.19 25.25 -1.65
N ASP A 58 12.67 25.93 -0.61
CA ASP A 58 12.99 27.36 -0.66
C ASP A 58 14.11 27.65 -1.65
N VAL A 59 15.08 26.74 -1.78
CA VAL A 59 16.13 26.78 -2.80
C VAL A 59 15.55 26.73 -4.22
N TYR A 60 14.62 25.81 -4.51
CA TYR A 60 13.95 25.75 -5.82
C TYR A 60 13.11 27.01 -6.11
N VAL A 61 12.35 27.47 -5.11
CA VAL A 61 11.51 28.67 -5.23
C VAL A 61 12.35 29.91 -5.50
N LYS A 62 13.48 30.05 -4.81
CA LYS A 62 14.42 31.14 -5.02
C LYS A 62 15.04 31.09 -6.41
N CYS A 63 15.48 29.93 -6.88
CA CYS A 63 15.95 29.75 -8.25
C CYS A 63 14.87 30.16 -9.28
N MET A 64 13.62 29.69 -9.13
CA MET A 64 12.53 30.01 -10.06
C MET A 64 12.18 31.50 -10.09
N LYS A 65 12.25 32.18 -8.93
CA LYS A 65 12.08 33.64 -8.82
C LYS A 65 13.21 34.38 -9.53
N GLU A 66 14.46 33.91 -9.41
CA GLU A 66 15.61 34.48 -10.10
C GLU A 66 15.59 34.22 -11.62
N MET A 67 15.16 33.04 -12.08
CA MET A 67 15.00 32.73 -13.51
C MET A 67 13.96 33.62 -14.19
N ARG A 68 12.85 33.94 -13.51
CA ARG A 68 11.86 34.91 -14.00
C ARG A 68 12.46 36.29 -14.27
N SER A 69 13.56 36.65 -13.61
CA SER A 69 14.29 37.90 -13.87
C SER A 69 15.30 37.80 -15.01
N ARG A 70 15.69 36.59 -15.45
CA ARG A 70 16.78 36.34 -16.43
C ARG A 70 16.31 35.85 -17.81
N GLY A 71 15.03 35.54 -17.98
CA GLY A 71 14.45 35.09 -19.27
C GLY A 71 14.74 33.61 -19.60
N PRO A 72 13.90 32.93 -20.40
CA PRO A 72 13.96 31.47 -20.58
C PRO A 72 15.11 31.04 -21.50
N ARG A 73 15.82 29.97 -21.13
CA ARG A 73 16.66 29.17 -22.03
C ARG A 73 16.16 27.72 -22.06
N ASP A 74 16.39 27.11 -23.22
CA ASP A 74 15.79 25.90 -23.76
C ASP A 74 15.71 24.69 -22.80
N LEU A 75 14.64 23.93 -22.94
CA LEU A 75 14.19 22.85 -22.06
C LEU A 75 14.23 21.51 -22.80
N SER A 76 15.40 20.89 -22.89
CA SER A 76 15.46 19.44 -23.13
C SER A 76 16.52 18.79 -22.25
N ASP A 77 16.16 17.64 -21.65
CA ASP A 77 16.87 16.37 -21.84
C ASP A 77 16.48 15.34 -20.77
N LYS A 78 16.26 14.09 -21.20
CA LYS A 78 15.97 12.94 -20.34
C LYS A 78 17.28 12.21 -20.03
N VAL A 79 17.46 11.77 -18.79
CA VAL A 79 18.50 10.80 -18.42
C VAL A 79 17.84 9.73 -17.56
N ALA A 80 17.98 8.48 -17.98
CA ALA A 80 17.59 7.29 -17.23
C ALA A 80 18.84 6.72 -16.54
N TRP A 81 18.67 6.26 -15.30
CA TRP A 81 19.62 5.36 -14.66
C TRP A 81 18.82 4.20 -14.08
N GLU A 82 19.25 2.98 -14.42
CA GLU A 82 18.71 1.75 -13.90
C GLU A 82 19.47 1.38 -12.63
N ALA A 83 18.76 1.42 -11.50
CA ALA A 83 19.06 0.64 -10.32
C ALA A 83 17.78 -0.12 -9.97
N GLU A 84 17.92 -1.34 -9.46
CA GLU A 84 16.76 -2.10 -8.97
C GLU A 84 16.02 -1.26 -7.92
N PRO A 85 14.72 -0.95 -8.14
CA PRO A 85 14.04 0.03 -7.33
C PRO A 85 13.87 -0.47 -5.88
N PRO A 86 14.07 0.40 -4.88
CA PRO A 86 13.69 0.14 -3.50
C PRO A 86 12.21 -0.26 -3.33
N VAL A 87 11.86 -0.78 -2.15
CA VAL A 87 10.49 -1.16 -1.80
C VAL A 87 9.50 0.01 -2.01
N CYS A 88 8.39 -0.26 -2.70
CA CYS A 88 7.34 0.70 -3.05
C CYS A 88 7.86 1.96 -3.78
N GLU A 89 9.03 1.88 -4.42
CA GLU A 89 9.65 3.01 -5.13
C GLU A 89 8.80 3.48 -6.31
N ALA A 90 8.02 2.58 -6.94
CA ALA A 90 7.12 2.94 -8.02
C ALA A 90 6.02 3.88 -7.53
N GLU A 91 5.34 3.53 -6.44
CA GLU A 91 4.31 4.33 -5.79
C GLU A 91 4.89 5.64 -5.24
N LEU A 92 6.09 5.59 -4.68
CA LEU A 92 6.82 6.76 -4.20
C LEU A 92 7.19 7.70 -5.37
N THR A 93 7.57 7.14 -6.52
CA THR A 93 7.88 7.89 -7.74
C THR A 93 6.64 8.56 -8.34
N VAL A 94 5.47 7.92 -8.25
CA VAL A 94 4.19 8.53 -8.64
C VAL A 94 3.86 9.73 -7.74
N HIS A 95 4.01 9.58 -6.42
CA HIS A 95 3.80 10.69 -5.48
C HIS A 95 4.78 11.85 -5.70
N ALA A 96 6.07 11.53 -5.81
CA ALA A 96 7.15 12.46 -6.12
C ALA A 96 6.89 13.28 -7.39
N SER A 97 6.40 12.62 -8.45
CA SER A 97 6.03 13.25 -9.71
C SER A 97 4.86 14.22 -9.54
N CYS A 98 3.84 13.85 -8.76
CA CYS A 98 2.72 14.73 -8.44
C CYS A 98 3.19 15.99 -7.72
N VAL A 99 4.01 15.85 -6.67
CA VAL A 99 4.52 16.98 -5.87
C VAL A 99 5.34 17.93 -6.74
N GLY A 100 6.27 17.39 -7.54
CA GLY A 100 7.09 18.21 -8.44
C GLY A 100 6.26 18.96 -9.49
N GLN A 101 5.26 18.31 -10.09
CA GLN A 101 4.37 18.94 -11.07
C GLN A 101 3.47 20.01 -10.46
N TYR A 102 2.89 19.74 -9.28
CA TYR A 102 1.99 20.67 -8.62
C TYR A 102 2.73 21.92 -8.11
N LEU A 103 3.93 21.75 -7.53
CA LEU A 103 4.81 22.86 -7.14
C LEU A 103 5.19 23.73 -8.36
N LYS A 104 5.67 23.10 -9.45
CA LYS A 104 6.02 23.79 -10.69
C LYS A 104 4.84 24.58 -11.26
N SER A 105 3.66 23.93 -11.36
CA SER A 105 2.43 24.53 -11.87
C SER A 105 1.95 25.70 -11.00
N SER A 106 2.02 25.58 -9.67
CA SER A 106 1.55 26.61 -8.74
C SER A 106 2.40 27.86 -8.81
N ILE A 107 3.73 27.71 -8.87
CA ILE A 107 4.65 28.83 -9.12
C ILE A 107 4.32 29.48 -10.46
N LEU A 108 4.27 28.70 -11.55
CA LEU A 108 4.01 29.20 -12.92
C LEU A 108 2.69 29.97 -13.02
N LYS A 109 1.61 29.44 -12.44
CA LYS A 109 0.25 30.00 -12.52
C LYS A 109 -0.08 30.98 -11.40
N ARG A 110 0.88 31.30 -10.50
CA ARG A 110 0.67 32.16 -9.31
C ARG A 110 -0.53 31.72 -8.46
N ARG A 111 -0.72 30.42 -8.33
CA ARG A 111 -1.77 29.86 -7.49
C ARG A 111 -1.26 29.66 -6.06
N PRO A 112 -2.13 29.72 -5.05
CA PRO A 112 -1.76 29.30 -3.71
C PRO A 112 -1.31 27.85 -3.78
N TYR A 113 -0.05 27.65 -3.41
CA TYR A 113 0.48 26.37 -3.00
C TYR A 113 0.50 26.47 -1.48
N PRO A 114 -0.08 25.51 -0.73
CA PRO A 114 -0.18 25.57 0.74
C PRO A 114 1.14 25.93 1.45
N PHE A 115 2.27 25.67 0.78
CA PHE A 115 3.63 25.85 1.28
C PHE A 115 4.33 27.15 0.84
N LEU A 116 3.70 28.00 0.01
CA LEU A 116 4.24 29.30 -0.43
C LEU A 116 3.52 30.48 0.20
N ASP A 117 2.38 30.24 0.87
CA ASP A 117 1.56 31.26 1.50
C ASP A 117 1.31 30.93 2.97
N PRO A 118 2.10 31.52 3.90
CA PRO A 118 1.93 31.31 5.34
C PRO A 118 0.58 31.81 5.90
N SER A 119 -0.18 32.59 5.12
CA SER A 119 -1.50 33.12 5.50
C SER A 119 -2.66 32.22 5.05
N TYR A 120 -2.37 31.16 4.29
CA TYR A 120 -3.37 30.20 3.85
C TYR A 120 -3.80 29.32 5.04
N THR A 121 -4.98 29.61 5.58
CA THR A 121 -5.53 28.99 6.80
C THR A 121 -6.48 27.82 6.52
N GLY A 122 -6.52 27.30 5.30
CA GLY A 122 -7.59 26.41 4.86
C GLY A 122 -8.93 27.16 4.79
N GLY A 123 -9.90 26.61 4.07
CA GLY A 123 -11.26 27.14 4.14
C GLY A 123 -11.81 27.09 5.57
N ASP A 124 -12.86 27.86 5.81
CA ASP A 124 -13.58 28.05 7.09
C ASP A 124 -14.01 26.73 7.78
N ASP A 125 -13.93 25.64 7.05
CA ASP A 125 -14.07 24.25 7.39
C ASP A 125 -12.68 23.59 7.37
N ASN A 126 -12.06 23.47 8.56
CA ASN A 126 -10.76 22.84 8.91
C ASN A 126 -10.58 21.39 8.38
N THR A 127 -10.71 21.24 7.08
CA THR A 127 -10.75 20.03 6.28
C THR A 127 -9.63 20.16 5.26
N TYR A 128 -8.92 19.06 5.07
CA TYR A 128 -7.75 18.89 4.20
C TYR A 128 -8.09 19.10 2.71
N ALA A 129 -8.57 20.29 2.33
CA ALA A 129 -9.12 20.54 1.01
C ALA A 129 -8.08 20.61 -0.13
N ASP A 130 -6.76 20.65 0.16
CA ASP A 130 -5.77 20.90 -0.89
C ASP A 130 -4.47 20.06 -0.83
N ASP A 131 -4.47 18.86 -0.24
CA ASP A 131 -3.45 17.86 -0.63
C ASP A 131 -3.80 17.31 -2.02
N LYS A 132 -3.45 18.06 -3.06
CA LYS A 132 -3.64 17.65 -4.47
C LYS A 132 -2.94 16.33 -4.81
N CYS A 133 -1.99 15.88 -3.98
CA CYS A 133 -1.27 14.64 -4.13
C CYS A 133 -1.69 13.56 -3.11
N PHE A 134 -2.81 13.76 -2.41
CA PHE A 134 -3.34 12.82 -1.42
C PHE A 134 -3.53 11.42 -2.00
N ALA A 135 -4.10 11.31 -3.20
CA ALA A 135 -4.38 10.01 -3.80
C ALA A 135 -3.10 9.21 -4.10
N THR A 136 -2.03 9.88 -4.55
CA THR A 136 -0.75 9.23 -4.83
C THR A 136 0.03 8.94 -3.55
N ARG A 137 -0.13 9.79 -2.52
CA ARG A 137 0.39 9.56 -1.17
C ARG A 137 -0.26 8.33 -0.53
N ALA A 138 -1.59 8.25 -0.56
CA ALA A 138 -2.38 7.15 -0.02
C ALA A 138 -2.04 5.81 -0.73
N GLN A 139 -1.67 5.84 -2.01
CA GLN A 139 -1.18 4.64 -2.72
C GLN A 139 0.18 4.18 -2.18
N PHE A 140 1.11 5.10 -1.94
CA PHE A 140 2.39 4.79 -1.30
C PHE A 140 2.19 4.27 0.14
N GLU A 141 1.39 4.96 0.95
CA GLU A 141 1.04 4.52 2.30
C GLU A 141 0.37 3.14 2.27
N LYS A 142 -0.52 2.86 1.32
CA LYS A 142 -1.13 1.52 1.15
C LYS A 142 -0.10 0.47 0.74
N CYS A 143 0.86 0.79 -0.12
CA CYS A 143 1.94 -0.13 -0.48
C CYS A 143 2.85 -0.42 0.71
N MET A 144 3.23 0.64 1.45
CA MET A 144 3.99 0.54 2.68
C MET A 144 3.23 -0.25 3.73
N LEU A 145 1.93 -0.05 3.94
CA LEU A 145 1.08 -0.85 4.84
C LEU A 145 0.97 -2.32 4.40
N LYS A 146 0.79 -2.60 3.09
CA LYS A 146 0.81 -3.96 2.54
C LYS A 146 2.17 -4.64 2.76
N LYS A 147 3.26 -3.87 2.73
CA LYS A 147 4.63 -4.33 2.98
C LYS A 147 4.97 -4.37 4.46
N ASP A 148 4.43 -3.50 5.30
CA ASP A 148 4.54 -3.48 6.75
C ASP A 148 3.72 -4.61 7.35
N ILE A 149 2.65 -5.09 6.70
CA ILE A 149 2.08 -6.40 7.07
C ILE A 149 3.08 -7.53 6.75
N LYS A 150 3.78 -7.46 5.62
CA LYS A 150 4.85 -8.42 5.25
C LYS A 150 6.16 -8.24 6.06
N GLU A 151 6.44 -7.05 6.59
CA GLU A 151 7.67 -6.65 7.27
C GLU A 151 7.46 -6.55 8.79
N LEU A 152 6.28 -6.26 9.33
CA LEU A 152 5.85 -6.59 10.70
C LEU A 152 5.81 -8.10 10.89
N ALA A 153 5.38 -8.89 9.89
CA ALA A 153 5.57 -10.34 9.94
C ALA A 153 7.07 -10.73 10.07
N LYS A 154 7.98 -9.82 9.70
CA LYS A 154 9.44 -9.97 9.75
C LYS A 154 10.10 -9.27 10.95
N GLN A 155 9.50 -8.20 11.48
CA GLN A 155 10.00 -7.32 12.56
C GLN A 155 9.37 -7.64 13.92
N LEU A 156 8.16 -8.22 13.99
CA LEU A 156 7.66 -8.88 15.21
C LEU A 156 8.56 -10.07 15.62
N CYS A 157 9.44 -10.54 14.71
CA CYS A 157 10.53 -11.47 15.01
C CYS A 157 11.83 -10.80 15.51
N ALA A 158 11.92 -9.47 15.56
CA ALA A 158 13.18 -8.76 15.84
C ALA A 158 13.05 -7.66 16.92
N ARG A 159 13.37 -8.05 18.16
CA ARG A 159 13.70 -7.26 19.38
C ARG A 159 12.52 -6.74 20.19
N LYS A 160 12.56 -6.67 21.52
CA LYS A 160 13.47 -7.13 22.59
C LYS A 160 12.68 -6.90 23.89
N SER A 161 12.73 -7.82 24.85
CA SER A 161 12.81 -7.42 26.25
C SER A 161 14.07 -8.06 26.82
N ASP A 162 14.91 -7.26 27.47
CA ASP A 162 15.93 -7.75 28.40
C ASP A 162 15.23 -8.73 29.39
N ASP A 163 15.71 -9.92 29.74
CA ASP A 163 17.08 -10.38 29.95
C ASP A 163 17.28 -11.82 29.45
N GLU A 164 18.50 -12.06 28.96
CA GLU A 164 19.24 -13.32 28.87
C GLU A 164 18.57 -14.63 28.38
N LEU A 165 18.95 -14.96 27.14
CA LEU A 165 19.07 -16.28 26.48
C LEU A 165 17.80 -16.92 25.85
N PRO A 166 17.97 -17.55 24.67
CA PRO A 166 17.18 -17.23 23.50
C PRO A 166 16.29 -18.41 23.08
N LEU A 167 14.98 -18.22 23.13
CA LEU A 167 14.08 -19.05 22.34
C LEU A 167 14.12 -18.59 20.88
N ILE A 168 14.56 -19.50 20.02
CA ILE A 168 14.64 -19.38 18.57
C ILE A 168 13.23 -19.13 18.03
N LEU A 169 12.96 -17.97 17.42
CA LEU A 169 11.67 -17.63 16.78
C LEU A 169 11.87 -17.54 15.26
N ALA A 170 11.18 -18.40 14.52
CA ALA A 170 11.28 -18.56 13.07
C ALA A 170 10.27 -17.64 12.31
N PRO A 171 10.55 -17.24 11.06
CA PRO A 171 9.63 -16.46 10.24
C PRO A 171 8.30 -17.20 9.99
N ILE A 172 7.16 -16.50 10.17
CA ILE A 172 5.84 -17.04 9.82
C ILE A 172 5.72 -17.10 8.31
N HIS A 173 5.73 -18.31 7.77
CA HIS A 173 5.55 -18.54 6.35
C HIS A 173 4.06 -18.54 6.03
N SER A 174 3.56 -17.61 5.22
CA SER A 174 2.15 -17.62 4.81
C SER A 174 1.99 -18.10 3.37
N ALA A 175 1.00 -18.95 3.11
CA ALA A 175 0.63 -19.38 1.77
C ALA A 175 -0.89 -19.29 1.56
N GLY A 176 -1.34 -19.18 0.31
CA GLY A 176 -2.75 -19.10 -0.02
C GLY A 176 -3.06 -17.97 -1.01
N PHE A 177 -4.30 -17.52 -1.02
CA PHE A 177 -4.78 -16.52 -1.98
C PHE A 177 -5.74 -15.51 -1.35
N ILE A 178 -5.86 -14.39 -2.05
CA ILE A 178 -6.82 -13.32 -1.77
C ILE A 178 -7.67 -13.04 -3.01
N THR A 179 -8.79 -12.35 -2.79
CA THR A 179 -9.69 -11.96 -3.87
C THR A 179 -9.74 -10.44 -4.00
N GLU A 180 -9.44 -9.92 -5.20
CA GLU A 180 -9.51 -8.48 -5.48
C GLU A 180 -10.69 -8.14 -6.41
N GLU A 181 -11.37 -7.03 -6.12
CA GLU A 181 -12.43 -6.52 -7.00
C GLU A 181 -11.84 -5.91 -8.27
N VAL A 182 -12.30 -6.40 -9.42
CA VAL A 182 -12.01 -5.79 -10.71
C VAL A 182 -13.03 -4.69 -10.99
N ARG A 183 -12.54 -3.47 -11.19
CA ARG A 183 -13.37 -2.29 -11.45
C ARG A 183 -12.96 -1.63 -12.76
N ASN A 184 -13.97 -1.22 -13.53
CA ASN A 184 -13.77 -0.41 -14.71
C ASN A 184 -13.06 0.90 -14.32
N PRO A 185 -11.94 1.28 -14.96
CA PRO A 185 -11.20 2.48 -14.58
C PRO A 185 -11.99 3.77 -14.85
N GLU A 186 -12.87 3.78 -15.85
CA GLU A 186 -13.66 4.94 -16.27
C GLU A 186 -14.95 5.06 -15.45
N THR A 187 -15.73 3.98 -15.38
CA THR A 187 -17.05 4.01 -14.74
C THR A 187 -17.00 3.69 -13.25
N ARG A 188 -15.85 3.24 -12.73
CA ARG A 188 -15.66 2.73 -11.35
C ARG A 188 -16.56 1.55 -10.98
N SER A 189 -17.33 1.04 -11.94
CA SER A 189 -18.27 -0.05 -11.75
C SER A 189 -17.52 -1.38 -11.58
N ARG A 190 -18.00 -2.24 -10.69
CA ARG A 190 -17.36 -3.54 -10.41
C ARG A 190 -17.69 -4.55 -11.51
N GLU A 191 -16.70 -4.90 -12.31
CA GLU A 191 -16.80 -5.79 -13.48
C GLU A 191 -16.52 -7.25 -13.16
N GLY A 192 -15.88 -7.52 -12.02
CA GLY A 192 -15.60 -8.89 -11.63
C GLY A 192 -14.73 -9.00 -10.38
N PHE A 193 -14.13 -10.16 -10.23
CA PHE A 193 -13.26 -10.53 -9.12
C PHE A 193 -12.09 -11.37 -9.64
N ASP A 194 -10.91 -11.13 -9.09
CA ASP A 194 -9.68 -11.85 -9.40
C ASP A 194 -9.16 -12.57 -8.18
N LEU A 195 -8.66 -13.78 -8.40
CA LEU A 195 -7.89 -14.53 -7.41
C LEU A 195 -6.41 -14.21 -7.60
N ILE A 196 -5.74 -13.89 -6.49
CA ILE A 196 -4.31 -13.55 -6.47
C ILE A 196 -3.63 -14.38 -5.37
N SER A 197 -2.58 -15.13 -5.71
CA SER A 197 -1.77 -15.83 -4.71
C SER A 197 -0.92 -14.85 -3.88
N LEU A 198 -0.61 -15.20 -2.63
CA LEU A 198 0.19 -14.33 -1.75
C LEU A 198 1.61 -14.04 -2.25
N ASP A 199 2.16 -14.96 -3.05
CA ASP A 199 3.46 -14.82 -3.72
C ASP A 199 3.38 -13.99 -5.02
N GLY A 200 2.18 -13.61 -5.45
CA GLY A 200 1.92 -12.80 -6.64
C GLY A 200 2.14 -13.52 -7.97
N ARG A 201 2.41 -14.84 -7.97
CA ARG A 201 2.67 -15.60 -9.19
C ARG A 201 1.40 -16.01 -9.93
N ILE A 202 0.29 -16.14 -9.21
CA ILE A 202 -1.01 -16.46 -9.76
C ILE A 202 -1.87 -15.20 -9.69
N HIS A 203 -2.43 -14.82 -10.84
CA HIS A 203 -3.46 -13.79 -10.96
C HIS A 203 -4.43 -14.21 -12.06
N VAL A 204 -5.62 -14.65 -11.67
CA VAL A 204 -6.61 -15.23 -12.61
C VAL A 204 -8.02 -14.72 -12.33
N PRO A 205 -8.91 -14.67 -13.35
CA PRO A 205 -10.30 -14.29 -13.13
C PRO A 205 -11.03 -15.33 -12.29
N LEU A 206 -11.68 -14.90 -11.20
CA LEU A 206 -12.61 -15.72 -10.43
C LEU A 206 -14.04 -15.56 -10.98
N ALA A 207 -14.45 -14.34 -11.30
CA ALA A 207 -15.76 -14.08 -11.89
C ALA A 207 -15.78 -12.81 -12.74
N ARG A 208 -16.63 -12.80 -13.78
CA ARG A 208 -16.80 -11.66 -14.70
C ARG A 208 -18.26 -11.48 -15.11
N ILE A 209 -18.65 -10.25 -15.43
CA ILE A 209 -19.94 -9.99 -16.08
C ILE A 209 -19.94 -10.62 -17.47
N GLY A 210 -21.00 -11.37 -17.80
CA GLY A 210 -21.16 -11.98 -19.11
C GLY A 210 -20.38 -13.29 -19.34
N TYR A 211 -19.65 -13.79 -18.34
CA TYR A 211 -18.95 -15.07 -18.47
C TYR A 211 -19.93 -16.26 -18.45
N PRO A 212 -19.75 -17.27 -19.31
CA PRO A 212 -20.68 -18.40 -19.46
C PRO A 212 -20.47 -19.50 -18.41
N GLY A 213 -20.52 -19.14 -17.12
CA GLY A 213 -20.42 -20.06 -15.98
C GLY A 213 -21.59 -19.94 -15.00
N PRO A 214 -21.61 -20.70 -13.88
CA PRO A 214 -22.60 -20.55 -12.83
C PRO A 214 -22.69 -19.10 -12.35
N LYS A 215 -23.92 -18.64 -12.10
CA LYS A 215 -24.18 -17.22 -11.82
C LYS A 215 -24.30 -16.95 -10.34
N VAL A 216 -23.55 -15.96 -9.87
CA VAL A 216 -23.74 -15.32 -8.58
C VAL A 216 -24.11 -13.85 -8.83
N GLY A 217 -25.42 -13.57 -8.79
CA GLY A 217 -25.97 -12.29 -9.22
C GLY A 217 -25.73 -12.05 -10.71
N ARG A 218 -25.04 -10.97 -11.05
CA ARG A 218 -24.71 -10.61 -12.45
C ARG A 218 -23.39 -11.19 -12.97
N TYR A 219 -22.65 -11.88 -12.11
CA TYR A 219 -21.32 -12.40 -12.43
C TYR A 219 -21.41 -13.89 -12.77
N GLY A 220 -20.81 -14.28 -13.89
CA GLY A 220 -20.53 -15.68 -14.20
C GLY A 220 -19.19 -16.07 -13.60
N VAL A 221 -19.16 -17.19 -12.87
CA VAL A 221 -17.96 -17.71 -12.21
C VAL A 221 -17.09 -18.46 -13.21
N CYS A 222 -15.80 -18.14 -13.22
CA CYS A 222 -14.77 -18.79 -14.04
C CYS A 222 -14.23 -20.03 -13.32
N ILE A 223 -15.08 -21.05 -13.14
CA ILE A 223 -14.74 -22.26 -12.35
C ILE A 223 -13.43 -22.88 -12.81
N ASP A 224 -13.24 -23.02 -14.11
CA ASP A 224 -12.06 -23.63 -14.71
C ASP A 224 -10.75 -22.89 -14.35
N ASP A 225 -10.75 -21.56 -14.40
CA ASP A 225 -9.58 -20.73 -14.05
C ASP A 225 -9.29 -20.77 -12.55
N PHE A 226 -10.37 -20.71 -11.75
CA PHE A 226 -10.30 -20.87 -10.30
C PHE A 226 -9.73 -22.23 -9.92
N GLU A 227 -10.28 -23.32 -10.46
CA GLU A 227 -9.89 -24.68 -10.10
C GLU A 227 -8.43 -24.98 -10.47
N ARG A 228 -7.99 -24.56 -11.66
CA ARG A 228 -6.61 -24.75 -12.12
C ARG A 228 -5.58 -24.03 -11.26
N SER A 229 -5.99 -23.00 -10.52
CA SER A 229 -5.08 -22.11 -9.82
C SER A 229 -5.16 -22.27 -8.30
N ALA A 230 -6.37 -22.25 -7.74
CA ALA A 230 -6.61 -22.32 -6.30
C ALA A 230 -6.43 -23.73 -5.74
N LEU A 231 -6.90 -24.78 -6.45
CA LEU A 231 -6.88 -26.13 -5.88
C LEU A 231 -5.46 -26.70 -5.75
N PRO A 232 -4.56 -26.57 -6.76
CA PRO A 232 -3.17 -27.01 -6.61
C PRO A 232 -2.45 -26.25 -5.51
N LEU A 233 -2.76 -24.96 -5.33
CA LEU A 233 -2.21 -24.16 -4.25
C LEU A 233 -2.63 -24.71 -2.88
N ILE A 234 -3.91 -25.04 -2.69
CA ILE A 234 -4.41 -25.64 -1.43
C ILE A 234 -3.83 -27.04 -1.21
N ASP A 235 -3.78 -27.85 -2.25
CA ASP A 235 -3.26 -29.21 -2.16
C ASP A 235 -1.75 -29.20 -1.83
N ALA A 236 -0.97 -28.28 -2.41
CA ALA A 236 0.46 -28.10 -2.09
C ALA A 236 0.67 -27.64 -0.63
N MET A 237 -0.17 -26.73 -0.14
CA MET A 237 -0.12 -26.31 1.27
C MET A 237 -0.39 -27.47 2.23
N HIS A 238 -1.23 -28.43 1.84
CA HIS A 238 -1.46 -29.60 2.67
C HIS A 238 -0.32 -30.63 2.60
N ALA A 239 0.29 -30.83 1.43
CA ALA A 239 1.34 -31.83 1.21
C ALA A 239 2.70 -31.43 1.80
N GLU A 240 3.01 -30.13 1.79
CA GLU A 240 4.24 -29.62 2.36
C GLU A 240 4.04 -29.44 3.88
N ASN A 241 4.44 -30.45 4.67
CA ASN A 241 4.58 -30.37 6.14
C ASN A 241 5.65 -29.34 6.52
N LYS A 242 5.34 -28.06 6.31
CA LYS A 242 6.12 -26.92 6.74
C LYS A 242 5.49 -26.41 8.03
N ASP A 243 5.97 -26.93 9.15
CA ASP A 243 5.61 -26.43 10.49
C ASP A 243 5.73 -24.89 10.54
N GLY A 244 4.80 -24.24 11.24
CA GLY A 244 4.79 -22.78 11.44
C GLY A 244 4.29 -21.95 10.25
N SER A 245 3.60 -22.55 9.27
CA SER A 245 3.10 -21.82 8.09
C SER A 245 1.58 -21.60 8.04
N VAL A 246 1.16 -20.33 8.08
CA VAL A 246 -0.24 -19.88 8.10
C VAL A 246 -0.88 -20.00 6.71
N VAL A 247 -2.09 -20.56 6.63
CA VAL A 247 -2.88 -20.63 5.40
C VAL A 247 -3.86 -19.48 5.32
N ILE A 248 -3.85 -18.71 4.23
CA ILE A 248 -4.77 -17.59 4.01
C ILE A 248 -5.76 -17.91 2.88
N LEU A 249 -7.05 -17.81 3.18
CA LEU A 249 -8.14 -17.99 2.21
C LEU A 249 -9.10 -16.80 2.25
N ASP A 250 -9.00 -15.92 1.26
CA ASP A 250 -9.94 -14.81 1.08
C ASP A 250 -10.62 -14.93 -0.30
N GLU A 251 -11.87 -15.38 -0.44
CA GLU A 251 -12.91 -15.68 0.57
C GLU A 251 -13.44 -17.13 0.46
N ILE A 252 -14.02 -17.67 1.53
CA ILE A 252 -14.97 -18.80 1.48
C ILE A 252 -16.38 -18.24 1.21
N GLY A 253 -16.63 -17.95 -0.07
CA GLY A 253 -17.84 -17.32 -0.54
C GLY A 253 -18.66 -18.18 -1.50
N LYS A 254 -19.79 -17.63 -1.95
CA LYS A 254 -20.68 -18.31 -2.91
C LYS A 254 -20.02 -18.55 -4.27
N MET A 255 -19.07 -17.71 -4.67
CA MET A 255 -18.42 -17.81 -5.99
C MET A 255 -17.42 -18.96 -6.00
N GLU A 256 -16.60 -19.07 -4.96
CA GLU A 256 -15.60 -20.12 -4.78
C GLU A 256 -16.27 -21.48 -4.57
N LEU A 257 -17.38 -21.50 -3.81
CA LEU A 257 -18.20 -22.70 -3.59
C LEU A 257 -19.03 -23.14 -4.80
N CYS A 258 -18.98 -22.41 -5.92
CA CYS A 258 -19.47 -22.96 -7.20
C CYS A 258 -18.56 -24.09 -7.71
N SER A 259 -17.32 -24.19 -7.23
CA SER A 259 -16.49 -25.39 -7.41
C SER A 259 -16.80 -26.41 -6.32
N GLU A 260 -17.41 -27.54 -6.71
CA GLU A 260 -17.65 -28.68 -5.82
C GLU A 260 -16.34 -29.27 -5.26
N ARG A 261 -15.23 -29.05 -5.97
CA ARG A 261 -13.90 -29.51 -5.56
C ARG A 261 -13.23 -28.63 -4.51
N PHE A 262 -13.67 -27.38 -4.37
CA PHE A 262 -13.12 -26.43 -3.41
C PHE A 262 -13.62 -26.67 -1.99
N GLU A 263 -14.91 -26.97 -1.80
CA GLU A 263 -15.49 -27.22 -0.49
C GLU A 263 -14.71 -28.25 0.37
N PRO A 264 -14.41 -29.47 -0.11
CA PRO A 264 -13.66 -30.44 0.69
C PRO A 264 -12.22 -29.99 0.97
N ARG A 265 -11.64 -29.10 0.16
CA ARG A 265 -10.30 -28.53 0.38
C ARG A 265 -10.33 -27.43 1.43
N ALA A 266 -11.30 -26.52 1.33
CA ALA A 266 -11.53 -25.49 2.33
C ALA A 266 -11.80 -26.13 3.70
N LEU A 267 -12.63 -27.19 3.75
CA LEU A 267 -12.88 -27.92 5.00
C LEU A 267 -11.59 -28.48 5.60
N ARG A 268 -10.74 -29.13 4.79
CA ARG A 268 -9.44 -29.66 5.26
C ARG A 268 -8.50 -28.58 5.79
N VAL A 269 -8.53 -27.39 5.20
CA VAL A 269 -7.73 -26.26 5.70
C VAL A 269 -8.29 -25.78 7.04
N LEU A 270 -9.61 -25.65 7.16
CA LEU A 270 -10.26 -25.15 8.37
C LEU A 270 -10.19 -26.12 9.56
N THR A 271 -10.10 -27.43 9.30
CA THR A 271 -10.02 -28.47 10.35
C THR A 271 -8.64 -29.10 10.49
N GLY A 272 -7.65 -28.60 9.74
CA GLY A 272 -6.28 -29.09 9.80
C GLY A 272 -5.51 -28.51 11.00
N ASP A 273 -4.34 -29.09 11.26
CA ASP A 273 -3.49 -28.70 12.39
C ASP A 273 -2.71 -27.38 12.14
N ARG A 274 -2.82 -26.82 10.93
CA ARG A 274 -2.12 -25.59 10.55
C ARG A 274 -2.96 -24.36 10.86
N PRO A 275 -2.38 -23.28 11.42
CA PRO A 275 -3.08 -22.02 11.58
C PRO A 275 -3.64 -21.52 10.25
N CYS A 276 -4.92 -21.13 10.25
CA CYS A 276 -5.59 -20.59 9.07
C CYS A 276 -6.25 -19.25 9.39
N LEU A 277 -6.12 -18.31 8.46
CA LEU A 277 -6.91 -17.10 8.41
C LEU A 277 -7.79 -17.14 7.17
N ALA A 278 -9.11 -17.17 7.36
CA ALA A 278 -10.06 -17.15 6.26
C ALA A 278 -11.12 -16.08 6.45
N THR A 279 -11.53 -15.44 5.34
CA THR A 279 -12.77 -14.66 5.31
C THR A 279 -13.90 -15.56 4.84
N ILE A 280 -15.11 -15.36 5.38
CA ILE A 280 -16.27 -16.17 5.05
C ILE A 280 -17.49 -15.29 4.86
N ALA A 281 -18.31 -15.62 3.86
CA ALA A 281 -19.50 -14.85 3.54
C ALA A 281 -20.39 -14.64 4.77
N LYS A 282 -20.77 -13.38 5.05
CA LYS A 282 -21.63 -13.04 6.20
C LYS A 282 -22.94 -13.83 6.21
N ASN A 283 -23.56 -14.01 5.04
CA ASN A 283 -24.81 -14.75 4.87
C ASN A 283 -24.65 -15.91 3.88
N GLY A 284 -25.14 -17.10 4.23
CA GLY A 284 -25.13 -18.28 3.37
C GLY A 284 -25.59 -19.53 4.12
N GLY A 285 -26.18 -20.49 3.40
CA GLY A 285 -26.51 -21.83 3.90
C GLY A 285 -25.42 -22.85 3.57
N GLY A 286 -25.71 -24.13 3.77
CA GLY A 286 -24.78 -25.22 3.42
C GLY A 286 -23.43 -25.08 4.13
N PHE A 287 -22.34 -25.24 3.37
CA PHE A 287 -20.98 -25.16 3.89
C PHE A 287 -20.67 -23.86 4.62
N ILE A 288 -21.18 -22.71 4.14
CA ILE A 288 -20.93 -21.41 4.79
C ILE A 288 -21.46 -21.40 6.23
N ALA A 289 -22.66 -21.96 6.46
CA ALA A 289 -23.25 -22.04 7.80
C ALA A 289 -22.58 -23.12 8.66
N ALA A 290 -22.12 -24.21 8.04
CA ALA A 290 -21.43 -25.30 8.72
C ALA A 290 -20.02 -24.88 9.18
N ALA A 291 -19.25 -24.22 8.31
CA ALA A 291 -17.88 -23.77 8.57
C ALA A 291 -17.79 -22.83 9.79
N LYS A 292 -18.78 -21.94 9.97
CA LYS A 292 -18.88 -21.03 11.12
C LYS A 292 -19.09 -21.73 12.47
N LYS A 293 -19.49 -23.00 12.46
CA LYS A 293 -19.79 -23.79 13.66
C LYS A 293 -18.73 -24.86 13.94
N LEU A 294 -17.66 -24.91 13.14
CA LEU A 294 -16.58 -25.85 13.36
C LEU A 294 -15.90 -25.55 14.71
N ALA A 295 -15.61 -26.61 15.46
CA ALA A 295 -14.86 -26.50 16.70
C ALA A 295 -13.41 -26.10 16.40
N GLY A 296 -12.81 -25.29 17.27
CA GLY A 296 -11.43 -24.83 17.12
C GLY A 296 -11.27 -23.60 16.21
N ILE A 297 -12.35 -23.04 15.67
CA ILE A 297 -12.31 -21.80 14.88
C ILE A 297 -12.79 -20.62 15.72
N GLU A 298 -11.98 -19.55 15.75
CA GLU A 298 -12.39 -18.26 16.28
C GLU A 298 -13.11 -17.46 15.17
N LEU A 299 -14.42 -17.27 15.33
CA LEU A 299 -15.22 -16.48 14.39
C LEU A 299 -15.34 -15.04 14.87
N VAL A 300 -14.78 -14.11 14.10
CA VAL A 300 -14.83 -12.67 14.40
C VAL A 300 -15.64 -11.94 13.33
N GLU A 301 -16.66 -11.18 13.76
CA GLU A 301 -17.36 -10.27 12.85
C GLU A 301 -16.60 -8.95 12.72
N VAL A 302 -16.15 -8.63 11.50
CA VAL A 302 -15.50 -7.35 11.20
C VAL A 302 -16.55 -6.25 11.07
N THR A 303 -16.36 -5.19 11.86
CA THR A 303 -17.15 -3.96 11.88
C THR A 303 -16.25 -2.75 11.65
N PRO A 304 -16.79 -1.59 11.22
CA PRO A 304 -15.97 -0.38 11.10
C PRO A 304 -15.23 0.02 12.38
N SER A 305 -15.79 -0.31 13.55
CA SER A 305 -15.23 0.05 14.85
C SER A 305 -14.10 -0.87 15.35
N ASN A 306 -14.04 -2.13 14.88
CA ASN A 306 -13.03 -3.09 15.33
C ASN A 306 -11.96 -3.40 14.26
N ARG A 307 -12.23 -3.10 12.98
CA ARG A 307 -11.35 -3.47 11.85
C ARG A 307 -9.88 -3.16 12.09
N ASP A 308 -9.56 -1.96 12.56
CA ASP A 308 -8.17 -1.51 12.69
C ASP A 308 -7.47 -2.18 13.89
N LYS A 309 -8.20 -2.55 14.95
CA LYS A 309 -7.66 -3.27 16.12
C LYS A 309 -7.48 -4.76 15.86
N LEU A 310 -8.40 -5.35 15.10
CA LEU A 310 -8.39 -6.78 14.77
C LEU A 310 -7.10 -7.21 14.06
N VAL A 311 -6.47 -6.31 13.29
CA VAL A 311 -5.20 -6.61 12.61
C VAL A 311 -4.13 -7.05 13.61
N SER A 312 -3.95 -6.30 14.70
CA SER A 312 -2.94 -6.61 15.71
C SER A 312 -3.31 -7.85 16.54
N GLU A 313 -4.59 -8.03 16.86
CA GLU A 313 -5.08 -9.17 17.65
C GLU A 313 -4.93 -10.49 16.89
N ILE A 314 -5.35 -10.52 15.62
CA ILE A 314 -5.22 -11.71 14.76
C ILE A 314 -3.75 -12.05 14.54
N ALA A 315 -2.89 -11.05 14.31
CA ALA A 315 -1.46 -11.29 14.16
C ALA A 315 -0.85 -11.92 15.43
N LEU A 316 -1.21 -11.45 16.61
CA LEU A 316 -0.73 -12.00 17.88
C LEU A 316 -1.22 -13.44 18.12
N ASN A 317 -2.47 -13.75 17.77
CA ASN A 317 -3.02 -15.11 17.91
C ASN A 317 -2.32 -16.08 16.96
N LEU A 318 -2.14 -15.70 15.69
CA LEU A 318 -1.45 -16.53 14.71
C LEU A 318 0.01 -16.81 15.09
N CYS A 319 0.70 -15.87 15.75
CA CYS A 319 2.06 -16.08 16.26
C CYS A 319 2.13 -17.06 17.45
N ARG A 320 1.05 -17.22 18.23
CA ARG A 320 1.03 -18.12 19.39
C ARG A 320 0.79 -19.58 19.02
N ASP A 321 0.10 -19.78 17.90
CA ASP A 321 -0.34 -21.08 17.40
C ASP A 321 0.57 -21.63 16.28
N SER A 322 1.59 -20.88 15.86
CA SER A 322 2.61 -21.26 14.85
C SER A 322 3.90 -21.77 15.50
#